data_AF-A0AA34Z6G3-F1
#
_entry.id   AF-A0AA34Z6G3-F1
#
_cell.length_a   1.000
_cell.length_b   1.000
_cell.length_c   1.000
_cell.angle_alpha   90.00
_cell.angle_beta   90.00
_cell.angle_gamma   90.00
#
_symmetry.space_group_name_H-M   'P 1'
#
loop_
_entity.id
_entity.type
_entity.pdbx_description
1 polymer ?
#
loop_
_entity_poly.entity_id
_entity_poly.type
_entity_poly.pdbx_seq_one_letter_code
_entity_poly.pdbx_strand_id
1 'polypeptide(L)'
;MPVFWRPTGRCWSWTRVFRTNTTAGHDMPGQLTKKREITMYRNRKEACDELVRMFKAKEPLLLFIWTQESIRAACNSMHPSDQETEQLMLQAGSLSMADYQRDGFSHETVRTLLARIREDATRTVPVPVDVLQRLIARHEAELVHQEGLAWEEGHPTPVSIKRAMQDVDTIKTLMAA
;
A
#
# COMPACT_ATOMS: atom_id res chain seq x y z
N MET A 1 -28.99 19.86 -4.77
CA MET A 1 -30.13 19.18 -4.12
C MET A 1 -29.59 18.30 -3.01
N PRO A 2 -29.75 18.67 -1.73
CA PRO A 2 -29.19 17.88 -0.63
C PRO A 2 -30.15 16.74 -0.26
N VAL A 3 -29.63 15.51 -0.28
CA VAL A 3 -30.35 14.30 0.14
C VAL A 3 -30.30 14.22 1.66
N PHE A 4 -31.47 14.29 2.28
CA PHE A 4 -31.69 14.28 3.72
C PHE A 4 -31.92 12.84 4.18
N TRP A 5 -31.07 12.29 5.05
CA TRP A 5 -31.34 10.99 5.69
C TRP A 5 -31.87 11.20 7.11
N ARG A 6 -33.17 10.89 7.29
CA ARG A 6 -33.81 10.74 8.60
C ARG A 6 -33.50 9.36 9.20
N PRO A 7 -33.42 9.24 10.53
CA PRO A 7 -33.16 7.97 11.20
C PRO A 7 -34.46 7.19 11.39
N THR A 8 -34.56 5.99 10.82
CA THR A 8 -35.55 4.99 11.24
C THR A 8 -34.85 3.94 12.08
N GLY A 9 -35.11 3.99 13.38
CA GLY A 9 -34.57 3.04 14.33
C GLY A 9 -35.05 1.61 14.06
N ARG A 10 -34.12 0.66 14.07
CA ARG A 10 -34.14 -0.53 14.93
C ARG A 10 -32.97 -1.46 14.57
N CYS A 11 -32.20 -1.75 15.61
CA CYS A 11 -31.65 -3.06 15.95
C CYS A 11 -30.74 -3.77 14.94
N TRP A 12 -29.42 -3.68 15.16
CA TRP A 12 -28.57 -4.87 15.17
C TRP A 12 -27.74 -4.84 16.45
N SER A 13 -28.19 -5.60 17.45
CA SER A 13 -27.42 -5.86 18.67
C SER A 13 -26.40 -6.95 18.39
N TRP A 14 -25.16 -6.75 18.81
CA TRP A 14 -24.25 -7.85 19.14
C TRP A 14 -23.61 -7.54 20.49
N THR A 15 -24.17 -8.14 21.53
CA THR A 15 -23.56 -8.18 22.87
C THR A 15 -22.43 -9.19 22.86
N ARG A 16 -21.23 -8.80 23.28
CA ARG A 16 -20.24 -9.75 23.81
C ARG A 16 -19.59 -9.15 25.04
N VAL A 17 -20.00 -9.68 26.19
CA VAL A 17 -19.36 -9.49 27.49
C VAL A 17 -18.06 -10.28 27.47
N PHE A 18 -16.92 -9.64 27.71
CA PHE A 18 -15.75 -10.32 28.24
C PHE A 18 -15.27 -9.61 29.51
N ARG A 19 -15.44 -10.34 30.60
CA ARG A 19 -15.00 -10.04 31.96
C ARG A 19 -13.48 -10.01 31.97
N THR A 20 -12.92 -8.97 32.58
CA THR A 20 -11.50 -8.77 32.86
C THR A 20 -10.93 -9.92 33.68
N ASN A 21 -9.70 -10.33 33.39
CA ASN A 21 -8.79 -10.73 34.46
C ASN A 21 -7.37 -10.25 34.17
N THR A 22 -6.91 -9.40 35.08
CA THR A 22 -5.58 -8.82 35.18
C THR A 22 -4.65 -9.84 35.82
N THR A 23 -3.48 -10.04 35.23
CA THR A 23 -2.29 -10.44 36.00
C THR A 23 -1.07 -9.71 35.45
N ALA A 24 -0.47 -8.91 36.31
CA ALA A 24 0.76 -8.17 36.10
C ALA A 24 1.97 -9.10 35.98
N GLY A 25 3.02 -8.66 35.29
CA GLY A 25 4.33 -9.27 35.42
C GLY A 25 5.34 -8.88 34.34
N HIS A 26 6.33 -8.10 34.77
CA HIS A 26 7.69 -7.99 34.24
C HIS A 26 7.96 -7.05 33.06
N ASP A 27 8.46 -5.86 33.42
CA ASP A 27 9.35 -5.02 32.60
C ASP A 27 10.70 -5.74 32.40
N MET A 28 11.16 -5.82 31.15
CA MET A 28 12.57 -5.95 30.76
C MET A 28 12.82 -5.10 29.50
N PRO A 29 14.01 -4.46 29.38
CA PRO A 29 14.19 -3.28 28.53
C PRO A 29 14.68 -3.63 27.12
N GLY A 30 14.38 -2.75 26.16
CA GLY A 30 15.11 -2.69 24.89
C GLY A 30 14.44 -3.38 23.70
N GLN A 31 13.24 -2.96 23.34
CA GLN A 31 12.80 -3.09 21.94
C GLN A 31 12.78 -1.70 21.34
N LEU A 32 13.61 -1.48 20.31
CA LEU A 32 13.40 -0.40 19.35
C LEU A 32 11.92 -0.47 18.95
N THR A 33 11.15 0.51 19.40
CA THR A 33 9.78 0.68 18.94
C THR A 33 9.89 1.03 17.47
N LYS A 34 9.83 0.00 16.62
CA LYS A 34 9.55 0.16 15.20
C LYS A 34 8.25 0.95 15.18
N LYS A 35 8.34 2.26 14.98
CA LYS A 35 7.21 3.19 14.94
C LYS A 35 6.31 2.60 13.87
N ARG A 36 5.27 1.87 14.29
CA ARG A 36 4.38 1.20 13.36
C ARG A 36 3.75 2.32 12.57
N GLU A 37 4.10 2.41 11.30
CA GLU A 37 3.41 3.28 10.37
C GLU A 37 1.97 2.77 10.33
N ILE A 38 1.07 3.55 10.94
CA ILE A 38 -0.34 3.18 11.01
C ILE A 38 -0.91 3.47 9.62
N THR A 39 -1.01 2.43 8.81
CA THR A 39 -1.66 2.52 7.51
C THR A 39 -3.14 2.19 7.66
N MET A 40 -4.00 3.14 7.28
CA MET A 40 -5.47 2.98 7.31
C MET A 40 -6.02 2.30 6.05
N TYR A 41 -5.15 1.89 5.13
CA TYR A 41 -5.51 1.11 3.94
C TYR A 41 -5.45 -0.39 4.24
N ARG A 42 -6.58 -0.94 4.72
CA ARG A 42 -6.76 -2.37 5.03
C ARG A 42 -8.19 -2.80 4.74
N ASN A 43 -8.45 -4.10 4.85
CA ASN A 43 -9.82 -4.59 4.85
C ASN A 43 -10.61 -4.03 6.06
N ARG A 44 -11.94 -4.04 5.94
CA ARG A 44 -12.85 -3.48 6.96
C ARG A 44 -12.54 -3.96 8.38
N LYS A 45 -12.27 -5.25 8.56
CA LYS A 45 -12.06 -5.84 9.89
C LYS A 45 -10.80 -5.24 10.53
N GLU A 46 -9.69 -5.29 9.79
CA GLU A 46 -8.42 -4.76 10.26
C GLU A 46 -8.46 -3.25 10.51
N ALA A 47 -9.14 -2.48 9.65
CA ALA A 47 -9.32 -1.05 9.85
C ALA A 47 -10.12 -0.75 11.14
N CYS A 48 -11.19 -1.50 11.41
CA CYS A 48 -11.95 -1.36 12.64
C CYS A 48 -11.14 -1.76 13.89
N ASP A 49 -10.39 -2.85 13.82
CA ASP A 49 -9.53 -3.31 14.92
C ASP A 49 -8.47 -2.23 15.24
N GLU A 50 -7.92 -1.58 14.21
CA GLU A 50 -6.98 -0.47 14.38
C GLU A 50 -7.64 0.78 15.00
N LEU A 51 -8.86 1.15 14.58
CA LEU A 51 -9.61 2.25 15.19
C LEU A 51 -9.90 2.00 16.68
N VAL A 52 -10.27 0.78 17.04
CA VAL A 52 -10.50 0.37 18.44
C VAL A 52 -9.22 0.48 19.26
N ARG A 53 -8.06 0.22 18.65
CA ARG A 53 -6.75 0.37 19.30
C ARG A 53 -6.35 1.83 19.47
N MET A 54 -6.65 2.68 18.49
CA MET A 54 -6.20 4.08 18.45
C MET A 54 -7.04 5.02 19.32
N PHE A 55 -8.35 4.77 19.45
CA PHE A 55 -9.28 5.71 20.06
C PHE A 55 -10.06 5.10 21.23
N LYS A 56 -10.50 5.95 22.17
CA LYS A 56 -11.32 5.48 23.29
C LYS A 56 -12.74 5.16 22.80
N ALA A 57 -13.36 4.14 23.38
CA ALA A 57 -14.68 3.66 22.97
C ALA A 57 -15.82 4.70 23.00
N LYS A 58 -15.68 5.79 23.76
CA LYS A 58 -16.70 6.85 23.89
C LYS A 58 -16.25 8.20 23.31
N GLU A 59 -15.10 8.23 22.65
CA GLU A 59 -14.60 9.46 22.03
C GLU A 59 -15.39 9.75 20.75
N PRO A 60 -15.88 10.99 20.55
CA PRO A 60 -16.55 11.34 19.31
C PRO A 60 -15.53 11.39 18.17
N LEU A 61 -15.76 10.60 17.12
CA LEU A 61 -14.90 10.53 15.94
C LEU A 61 -15.68 10.92 14.68
N LEU A 62 -15.06 11.72 13.82
CA LEU A 62 -15.52 11.97 12.46
C LEU A 62 -14.63 11.16 11.49
N LEU A 63 -15.25 10.29 10.69
CA LEU A 63 -14.54 9.41 9.76
C LEU A 63 -14.92 9.74 8.32
N PHE A 64 -13.92 9.82 7.45
CA PHE A 64 -14.09 9.94 6.01
C PHE A 64 -13.63 8.65 5.34
N ILE A 65 -14.57 7.95 4.71
CA ILE A 65 -14.31 6.64 4.08
C ILE A 65 -14.11 6.86 2.58
N TRP A 66 -12.97 6.40 2.08
CA TRP A 66 -12.65 6.37 0.67
C TRP A 66 -12.62 4.93 0.16
N THR A 67 -13.53 4.61 -0.76
CA THR A 67 -13.52 3.36 -1.52
C THR A 67 -12.76 3.54 -2.83
N GLN A 68 -12.45 2.43 -3.48
CA GLN A 68 -11.84 2.42 -4.81
C GLN A 68 -12.67 3.22 -5.82
N GLU A 69 -13.98 3.06 -5.80
CA GLU A 69 -14.92 3.78 -6.67
C GLU A 69 -14.91 5.27 -6.37
N SER A 70 -14.87 5.66 -5.09
CA SER A 70 -14.84 7.07 -4.70
C SER A 70 -13.55 7.78 -5.11
N ILE A 71 -12.38 7.11 -5.05
CA ILE A 71 -11.14 7.76 -5.53
C ILE A 71 -11.14 7.86 -7.05
N ARG A 72 -11.65 6.84 -7.77
CA ARG A 72 -11.81 6.92 -9.22
C ARG A 72 -12.73 8.05 -9.64
N ALA A 73 -13.84 8.23 -8.94
CA ALA A 73 -14.76 9.35 -9.16
C ALA A 73 -14.08 10.70 -8.88
N ALA A 74 -13.25 10.80 -7.83
CA ALA A 74 -12.51 12.02 -7.53
C ALA A 74 -11.48 12.41 -8.61
N CYS A 75 -10.98 11.44 -9.36
CA CYS A 75 -10.07 11.68 -10.49
C CYS A 75 -10.73 12.34 -11.71
N ASN A 76 -12.07 12.45 -11.75
CA ASN A 76 -12.97 13.23 -12.63
C ASN A 76 -12.82 13.09 -14.17
N SER A 77 -11.63 12.81 -14.70
CA SER A 77 -11.31 12.61 -16.13
C SER A 77 -9.92 11.99 -16.36
N MET A 78 -9.12 11.76 -15.32
CA MET A 78 -7.78 11.18 -15.48
C MET A 78 -7.77 9.67 -15.67
N HIS A 79 -8.92 9.01 -15.48
CA HIS A 79 -9.15 7.57 -15.68
C HIS A 79 -7.98 6.71 -15.20
N PRO A 80 -7.73 6.67 -13.87
CA PRO A 80 -6.64 5.85 -13.35
C PRO A 80 -6.88 4.37 -13.64
N SER A 81 -5.81 3.67 -14.01
CA SER A 81 -5.81 2.22 -14.10
C SER A 81 -6.05 1.57 -12.73
N ASP A 82 -6.31 0.27 -12.70
CA ASP A 82 -6.52 -0.46 -11.45
C ASP A 82 -5.28 -0.41 -10.56
N GLN A 83 -4.10 -0.56 -11.16
CA GLN A 83 -2.82 -0.45 -10.46
C GLN A 83 -2.58 0.97 -9.93
N GLU A 84 -2.84 2.01 -10.73
CA GLU A 84 -2.72 3.40 -10.29
C GLU A 84 -3.68 3.70 -9.12
N THR A 85 -4.90 3.15 -9.20
CA THR A 85 -5.91 3.30 -8.15
C THR A 85 -5.45 2.66 -6.84
N GLU A 86 -4.90 1.44 -6.90
CA GLU A 86 -4.37 0.75 -5.73
C GLU A 86 -3.18 1.52 -5.11
N GLN A 87 -2.23 1.96 -5.94
CA GLN A 87 -1.10 2.78 -5.48
C GLN A 87 -1.57 4.08 -4.81
N LEU A 88 -2.60 4.71 -5.36
CA LEU A 88 -3.17 5.92 -4.81
C LEU A 88 -3.85 5.67 -3.45
N MET A 89 -4.59 4.57 -3.32
CA MET A 89 -5.20 4.18 -2.04
C MET A 89 -4.14 3.84 -1.00
N LEU A 90 -3.05 3.18 -1.39
CA LEU A 90 -1.90 2.90 -0.53
C LEU A 90 -1.24 4.19 -0.04
N GLN A 91 -0.94 5.12 -0.92
CA GLN A 91 -0.32 6.40 -0.55
C GLN A 91 -1.25 7.23 0.34
N ALA A 92 -2.53 7.32 -0.02
CA ALA A 92 -3.55 8.00 0.78
C ALA A 92 -3.66 7.41 2.19
N GLY A 93 -3.69 6.08 2.29
CA GLY A 93 -3.78 5.37 3.57
C GLY A 93 -2.48 5.37 4.39
N SER A 94 -1.36 5.79 3.80
CA SER A 94 -0.07 5.94 4.47
C SER A 94 0.22 7.37 4.91
N LEU A 95 -0.68 8.33 4.62
CA LEU A 95 -0.55 9.69 5.12
C LEU A 95 -0.57 9.69 6.65
N SER A 96 0.35 10.46 7.24
CA SER A 96 0.36 10.61 8.68
C SER A 96 -0.90 11.34 9.15
N MET A 97 -1.38 11.01 10.34
CA MET A 97 -2.53 11.71 10.95
C MET A 97 -2.28 13.22 11.06
N ALA A 98 -1.03 13.64 11.26
CA ALA A 98 -0.66 15.05 11.33
C ALA A 98 -0.82 15.75 9.97
N ASP A 99 -0.40 15.10 8.88
CA ASP A 99 -0.56 15.65 7.53
C ASP A 99 -2.04 15.69 7.13
N TYR A 100 -2.79 14.63 7.47
CA TYR A 100 -4.24 14.60 7.25
C TYR A 100 -4.96 15.72 7.99
N GLN A 101 -4.59 16.01 9.24
CA GLN A 101 -5.22 17.08 10.03
C GLN A 101 -4.84 18.48 9.54
N ARG A 102 -3.61 18.65 9.05
CA ARG A 102 -3.11 19.94 8.55
C ARG A 102 -3.72 20.30 7.19
N ASP A 103 -3.67 19.36 6.25
CA ASP A 103 -3.95 19.65 4.84
C ASP A 103 -5.29 19.08 4.37
N GLY A 104 -5.90 18.20 5.18
CA GLY A 104 -7.10 17.45 4.80
C GLY A 104 -6.83 16.42 3.71
N PHE A 105 -7.90 15.77 3.26
CA PHE A 105 -7.85 14.87 2.11
C PHE A 105 -9.05 15.13 1.19
N SER A 106 -8.79 15.82 0.09
CA SER A 106 -9.81 16.29 -0.85
C SER A 106 -9.68 15.61 -2.20
N HIS A 107 -10.65 15.87 -3.10
CA HIS A 107 -10.54 15.44 -4.50
C HIS A 107 -9.28 16.02 -5.16
N GLU A 108 -8.87 17.24 -4.80
CA GLU A 108 -7.63 17.83 -5.33
C GLU A 108 -6.39 17.08 -4.85
N THR A 109 -6.35 16.71 -3.56
CA THR A 109 -5.28 15.88 -2.99
C THR A 109 -5.13 14.56 -3.76
N VAL A 110 -6.25 13.88 -4.02
CA VAL A 110 -6.29 12.66 -4.83
C VAL A 110 -5.71 12.91 -6.22
N ARG A 111 -6.12 13.98 -6.90
CA ARG A 111 -5.62 14.26 -8.25
C ARG A 111 -4.13 14.56 -8.28
N THR A 112 -3.64 15.32 -7.31
CA THR A 112 -2.21 15.64 -7.17
C THR A 112 -1.38 14.39 -6.89
N LEU A 113 -1.87 13.49 -6.04
CA LEU A 113 -1.22 12.19 -5.80
C LEU A 113 -1.14 11.36 -7.08
N LEU A 114 -2.23 11.29 -7.87
CA LEU A 114 -2.19 10.57 -9.14
C LEU A 114 -1.19 11.18 -10.13
N ALA A 115 -1.14 12.49 -10.24
CA ALA A 115 -0.18 13.18 -11.10
C ALA A 115 1.26 12.84 -10.69
N ARG A 116 1.54 12.83 -9.38
CA ARG A 116 2.86 12.44 -8.84
C ARG A 116 3.19 10.98 -9.11
N ILE A 117 2.25 10.06 -8.95
CA ILE A 117 2.43 8.64 -9.26
C ILE A 117 2.84 8.46 -10.73
N ARG A 118 2.18 9.19 -11.65
CA ARG A 118 2.51 9.18 -13.08
C ARG A 118 3.86 9.81 -13.37
N GLU A 119 4.16 10.94 -12.74
CA GLU A 119 5.46 11.60 -12.86
C GLU A 119 6.58 10.68 -12.39
N ASP A 120 6.45 10.07 -11.22
CA ASP A 120 7.41 9.11 -10.67
C ASP A 120 7.57 7.88 -11.58
N ALA A 121 6.49 7.41 -12.21
CA ALA A 121 6.54 6.30 -13.17
C ALA A 121 7.26 6.67 -14.49
N THR A 122 7.24 7.94 -14.87
CA THR A 122 7.93 8.46 -16.08
C THR A 122 9.33 9.01 -15.79
N ARG A 123 9.70 9.09 -14.51
CA ARG A 123 10.98 9.62 -14.08
C ARG A 123 12.12 8.74 -14.59
N THR A 124 12.97 9.30 -15.43
CA THR A 124 14.21 8.67 -15.88
C THR A 124 15.36 9.08 -14.96
N VAL A 125 16.20 8.11 -14.60
CA VAL A 125 17.44 8.35 -13.86
C VAL A 125 18.59 7.99 -14.79
N PRO A 126 19.46 8.93 -15.18
CA PRO A 126 20.62 8.61 -16.00
C PRO A 126 21.59 7.77 -15.17
N VAL A 127 21.89 6.56 -15.65
CA VAL A 127 22.85 5.65 -15.04
C VAL A 127 23.99 5.43 -16.03
N PRO A 128 25.26 5.52 -15.61
CA PRO A 128 26.38 5.15 -16.47
C PRO A 128 26.24 3.72 -16.99
N VAL A 129 26.46 3.53 -18.29
CA VAL A 129 26.25 2.24 -18.97
C VAL A 129 27.07 1.13 -18.32
N ASP A 130 28.31 1.40 -17.89
CA ASP A 130 29.18 0.42 -17.24
C ASP A 130 28.63 -0.06 -15.88
N VAL A 131 28.03 0.84 -15.10
CA VAL A 131 27.38 0.51 -13.82
C VAL A 131 26.18 -0.37 -14.09
N LEU A 132 25.34 -0.01 -15.05
CA LEU A 132 24.15 -0.79 -15.42
C LEU A 132 24.54 -2.17 -15.94
N GLN A 133 25.58 -2.28 -16.78
CA GLN A 133 26.09 -3.57 -17.28
C GLN A 133 26.51 -4.49 -16.13
N ARG A 134 27.26 -3.98 -15.15
CA ARG A 134 27.68 -4.77 -13.97
C ARG A 134 26.49 -5.25 -13.15
N LEU A 135 25.48 -4.39 -12.97
CA LEU A 135 24.27 -4.75 -12.23
C LEU A 135 23.45 -5.81 -12.96
N ILE A 136 23.26 -5.65 -14.28
CA ILE A 136 22.52 -6.61 -15.10
C ILE A 136 23.24 -7.96 -15.15
N ALA A 137 24.56 -7.99 -15.33
CA ALA A 137 25.33 -9.23 -15.31
C ALA A 137 25.19 -9.98 -13.96
N ARG A 138 25.19 -9.24 -12.84
CA ARG A 138 24.96 -9.84 -11.51
C ARG A 138 23.53 -10.36 -11.37
N HIS A 139 22.55 -9.61 -11.85
CA HIS A 139 21.15 -10.02 -11.77
C HIS A 139 20.87 -11.26 -12.62
N GLU A 140 21.44 -11.34 -13.82
CA GLU A 140 21.35 -12.51 -14.69
C GLU A 140 21.95 -13.75 -14.03
N ALA A 141 23.15 -13.64 -13.44
CA ALA A 141 23.77 -14.76 -12.71
C ALA A 141 22.88 -15.25 -11.56
N GLU A 142 22.22 -14.33 -10.84
CA GLU A 142 21.26 -14.68 -9.80
C GLU A 142 20.01 -15.37 -10.37
N LEU A 143 19.45 -14.87 -11.48
CA LEU A 143 18.28 -15.51 -12.11
C LEU A 143 18.60 -16.93 -12.58
N VAL A 144 19.78 -17.16 -13.16
CA VAL A 144 20.25 -18.49 -13.55
C VAL A 144 20.42 -19.39 -12.32
N HIS A 145 20.93 -18.85 -11.22
CA HIS A 145 21.05 -19.58 -9.96
C HIS A 145 19.67 -19.98 -9.41
N GLN A 146 18.71 -19.06 -9.36
CA GLN A 146 17.33 -19.32 -8.92
C GLN A 146 16.59 -20.31 -9.82
N GLU A 147 16.81 -20.23 -11.13
CA GLU A 147 16.34 -21.25 -12.06
C GLU A 147 16.95 -22.62 -11.72
N GLY A 148 18.27 -22.70 -11.53
CA GLY A 148 18.96 -23.92 -11.14
C GLY A 148 18.41 -24.55 -9.86
N LEU A 149 18.14 -23.75 -8.83
CA LEU A 149 17.50 -24.22 -7.59
C LEU A 149 16.11 -24.81 -7.84
N ALA A 150 15.28 -24.15 -8.66
CA ALA A 150 13.97 -24.68 -9.02
C ALA A 150 14.08 -26.03 -9.74
N TRP A 151 15.04 -26.18 -10.64
CA TRP A 151 15.32 -27.45 -11.32
C TRP A 151 15.80 -28.55 -10.36
N GLU A 152 16.69 -28.21 -9.41
CA GLU A 152 17.17 -29.15 -8.37
C GLU A 152 16.02 -29.63 -7.47
N GLU A 153 15.05 -28.77 -7.18
CA GLU A 153 13.84 -29.09 -6.44
C GLU A 153 12.78 -29.85 -7.28
N GLY A 154 13.05 -30.09 -8.56
CA GLY A 154 12.14 -30.78 -9.49
C GLY A 154 10.94 -29.93 -9.92
N HIS A 155 11.02 -28.61 -9.73
CA HIS A 155 10.00 -27.66 -10.12
C HIS A 155 10.32 -27.04 -11.49
N PRO A 156 9.31 -26.76 -12.34
CA PRO A 156 9.54 -26.02 -13.56
C PRO A 156 9.96 -24.58 -13.23
N THR A 157 10.77 -23.97 -14.10
CA THR A 157 11.19 -22.56 -13.93
C THR A 157 9.96 -21.65 -13.71
N PRO A 158 9.89 -20.94 -12.57
CA PRO A 158 8.84 -19.97 -12.28
C PRO A 158 8.64 -18.94 -13.41
N VAL A 159 7.39 -18.61 -13.70
CA VAL A 159 7.03 -17.62 -14.73
C VAL A 159 7.65 -16.24 -14.44
N SER A 160 7.79 -15.89 -13.17
CA SER A 160 8.47 -14.66 -12.73
C SER A 160 9.94 -14.62 -13.17
N ILE A 161 10.66 -15.74 -13.07
CA ILE A 161 12.06 -15.85 -13.48
C ILE A 161 12.18 -15.73 -15.00
N LYS A 162 11.31 -16.43 -15.75
CA LYS A 162 11.29 -16.31 -17.22
C LYS A 162 11.05 -14.88 -17.70
N ARG A 163 10.12 -14.16 -17.06
CA ARG A 163 9.84 -12.75 -17.37
C ARG A 163 11.06 -11.87 -17.05
N ALA A 164 11.68 -12.07 -15.89
CA ALA A 164 12.87 -11.32 -15.51
C ALA A 164 14.04 -11.54 -16.48
N MET A 165 14.22 -12.77 -16.99
CA MET A 165 15.21 -13.05 -18.05
C MET A 165 14.90 -12.29 -19.35
N GLN A 166 13.63 -12.22 -19.77
CA GLN A 166 13.21 -11.42 -20.93
C GLN A 166 13.46 -9.92 -20.74
N ASP A 167 13.26 -9.41 -19.53
CA ASP A 167 13.54 -8.01 -19.19
C ASP A 167 15.06 -7.73 -19.29
N VAL A 168 15.91 -8.65 -18.81
CA VAL A 168 17.38 -8.57 -18.95
C VAL A 168 17.79 -8.51 -20.43
N ASP A 169 17.25 -9.38 -21.28
CA ASP A 169 17.55 -9.38 -22.72
C ASP A 169 17.12 -8.07 -23.41
N THR A 170 15.96 -7.55 -23.02
CA THR A 170 15.45 -6.27 -23.51
C THR A 170 16.40 -5.13 -23.15
N ILE A 171 16.86 -5.09 -21.89
CA ILE A 171 17.80 -4.06 -21.42
C ILE A 171 19.13 -4.17 -22.17
N LYS A 172 19.68 -5.37 -22.32
CA LYS A 172 20.93 -5.58 -23.08
C LYS A 172 20.81 -5.08 -24.52
N THR A 173 19.68 -5.35 -25.17
CA THR A 173 19.40 -4.87 -26.54
C THR A 173 19.37 -3.35 -26.59
N LEU A 174 18.72 -2.69 -25.63
CA LEU A 174 18.66 -1.23 -25.55
C LEU A 174 20.02 -0.58 -25.28
N MET A 175 20.91 -1.26 -24.56
CA MET A 175 22.26 -0.76 -24.25
C MET A 175 23.25 -0.92 -25.41
N ALA A 176 22.94 -1.78 -26.38
CA ALA A 176 23.76 -2.03 -27.56
C ALA A 176 23.33 -1.20 -28.79
N ALA A 177 22.18 -0.53 -28.71
CA ALA A 177 21.64 0.38 -29.73
C ALA A 177 22.19 1.80 -29.57
#